data_AF-A0AAW4S339-F1
#
_entry.id   AF-A0AAW4S339-F1
#
_cell.length_a   1.000
_cell.length_b   1.000
_cell.length_c   1.000
_cell.angle_alpha   90.00
_cell.angle_beta   90.00
_cell.angle_gamma   90.00
#
_symmetry.space_group_name_H-M   'P 1'
#
loop_
_entity.id
_entity.type
_entity.pdbx_description
1 polymer ?
#
loop_
_entity_poly.entity_id
_entity_poly.type
_entity_poly.pdbx_seq_one_letter_code
_entity_poly.pdbx_strand_id
1 'polypeptide(L)'
;MIDRAARDQLSRNLRHLIANSITNDQFERTMPVNDGDPAIWAITDMSWLLYSDMKEHRLVGRHSLDPVWKREVLRWILFLDGDFEYRWRKISLPGLHPMRRARPMW
;
A
#
# COMPACT_ATOMS: atom_id res chain seq x y z
N MET A 1 9.39 -13.59 5.86
CA MET A 1 8.38 -14.20 6.74
C MET A 1 7.05 -13.57 6.43
N ILE A 2 5.99 -14.37 6.30
CA ILE A 2 4.63 -13.89 6.05
C ILE A 2 3.97 -13.61 7.40
N ASP A 3 3.52 -12.37 7.61
CA ASP A 3 2.67 -12.03 8.74
C ASP A 3 1.20 -12.09 8.30
N ARG A 4 0.57 -13.23 8.58
CA ARG A 4 -0.80 -13.49 8.14
C ARG A 4 -1.81 -12.51 8.74
N ALA A 5 -1.66 -12.17 10.01
CA ALA A 5 -2.58 -11.28 10.72
C ALA A 5 -2.50 -9.85 10.17
N ALA A 6 -1.27 -9.33 9.96
CA ALA A 6 -1.07 -8.02 9.37
C ALA A 6 -1.58 -7.96 7.92
N ARG A 7 -1.32 -9.01 7.11
CA ARG A 7 -1.80 -9.06 5.73
C ARG A 7 -3.31 -9.09 5.65
N ASP A 8 -3.97 -9.88 6.49
CA ASP A 8 -5.43 -9.94 6.54
C ASP A 8 -6.03 -8.60 6.95
N GLN A 9 -5.42 -7.92 7.92
CA GLN A 9 -5.84 -6.58 8.34
C GLN A 9 -5.71 -5.57 7.20
N LEU A 10 -4.55 -5.50 6.55
CA LEU A 10 -4.33 -4.58 5.43
C LEU A 10 -5.26 -4.88 4.26
N SER A 11 -5.46 -6.16 3.95
CA SER A 11 -6.34 -6.63 2.88
C SER A 11 -7.81 -6.25 3.13
N ARG A 12 -8.30 -6.36 4.38
CA ARG A 12 -9.63 -5.88 4.77
C ARG A 12 -9.75 -4.37 4.67
N ASN A 13 -8.77 -3.64 5.18
CA ASN A 13 -8.78 -2.17 5.16
C ASN A 13 -8.78 -1.62 3.72
N LEU A 14 -7.99 -2.20 2.82
CA LEU A 14 -7.97 -1.84 1.40
C LEU A 14 -9.34 -2.05 0.75
N ARG A 15 -10.01 -3.18 1.04
CA ARG A 15 -11.39 -3.42 0.56
C ARG A 15 -12.34 -2.34 1.04
N HIS A 16 -12.31 -2.01 2.33
CA HIS A 16 -13.17 -0.96 2.89
C HIS A 16 -12.89 0.41 2.27
N LEU A 17 -11.62 0.74 2.02
CA LEU A 17 -11.21 2.00 1.40
C LEU A 17 -11.75 2.10 -0.04
N ILE A 18 -11.49 1.11 -0.90
CA ILE A 18 -11.92 1.15 -2.31
C ILE A 18 -13.43 0.94 -2.51
N ALA A 19 -14.12 0.41 -1.48
CA ALA A 19 -15.58 0.35 -1.40
C ALA A 19 -16.20 1.62 -0.82
N ASN A 20 -15.39 2.64 -0.51
CA ASN A 20 -15.81 3.90 0.11
C ASN A 20 -16.46 3.74 1.49
N SER A 21 -16.26 2.60 2.16
CA SER A 21 -16.83 2.29 3.47
C SER A 21 -16.08 2.97 4.62
N ILE A 22 -14.81 3.32 4.42
CA ILE A 22 -14.00 4.15 5.34
C ILE A 22 -13.41 5.37 4.62
N THR A 23 -12.92 6.34 5.40
CA THR A 23 -12.14 7.48 4.90
C THR A 23 -10.66 7.12 4.74
N ASN A 24 -9.90 7.96 4.04
CA ASN A 24 -8.44 7.88 3.96
C ASN A 24 -7.79 7.90 5.36
N ASP A 25 -8.23 8.80 6.25
CA ASP A 25 -7.69 8.91 7.62
C ASP A 25 -8.01 7.66 8.45
N GLN A 26 -9.22 7.12 8.34
CA GLN A 26 -9.58 5.86 9.00
C GLN A 26 -8.72 4.69 8.48
N PHE A 27 -8.43 4.67 7.19
CA PHE A 27 -7.54 3.69 6.58
C PHE A 27 -6.10 3.82 7.14
N GLU A 28 -5.54 5.02 7.20
CA GLU A 28 -4.21 5.26 7.77
C GLU A 28 -4.09 4.85 9.24
N ARG A 29 -5.06 5.26 10.07
CA ARG A 29 -5.08 4.93 11.51
C ARG A 29 -5.20 3.43 11.79
N THR A 30 -5.68 2.66 10.82
CA THR A 30 -5.89 1.21 10.97
C THR A 30 -4.85 0.37 10.23
N MET A 31 -3.83 0.99 9.61
CA MET A 31 -2.73 0.25 8.99
C MET A 31 -2.02 -0.64 10.03
N PRO A 32 -1.69 -1.89 9.67
CA PRO A 32 -0.98 -2.77 10.59
C PRO A 32 0.44 -2.26 10.85
N VAL A 33 0.94 -2.50 12.05
CA VAL A 33 2.36 -2.33 12.36
C VAL A 33 3.14 -3.38 11.58
N ASN A 34 4.24 -2.96 10.97
CA ASN A 34 5.12 -3.88 10.27
C ASN A 34 6.05 -4.59 11.26
N ASP A 35 5.89 -5.91 11.38
CA ASP A 35 6.77 -6.79 12.15
C ASP A 35 7.57 -7.77 11.26
N GLY A 36 8.26 -7.23 10.26
CA GLY A 36 9.23 -7.97 9.45
C GLY A 36 8.69 -8.60 8.17
N ASP A 37 7.41 -8.41 7.82
CA ASP A 37 6.88 -8.77 6.50
C ASP A 37 7.06 -7.62 5.50
N PRO A 38 7.93 -7.77 4.47
CA PRO A 38 8.19 -6.70 3.51
C PRO A 38 6.96 -6.33 2.66
N ALA A 39 5.99 -7.23 2.52
CA ALA A 39 4.74 -6.95 1.80
C ALA A 39 3.96 -5.80 2.46
N ILE A 40 3.91 -5.82 3.80
CA ILE A 40 3.18 -4.83 4.58
C ILE A 40 3.75 -3.45 4.29
N TRP A 41 5.07 -3.30 4.44
CA TRP A 41 5.76 -2.03 4.13
C TRP A 41 5.48 -1.54 2.72
N ALA A 42 5.67 -2.41 1.73
CA ALA A 42 5.57 -2.03 0.33
C ALA A 42 4.16 -1.57 -0.04
N ILE A 43 3.14 -2.26 0.45
CA ILE A 43 1.75 -1.93 0.12
C ILE A 43 1.26 -0.73 0.94
N THR A 44 1.66 -0.58 2.21
CA THR A 44 1.33 0.62 3.00
C THR A 44 1.97 1.86 2.38
N ASP A 45 3.24 1.79 1.94
CA ASP A 45 3.92 2.92 1.30
C ASP A 45 3.26 3.28 -0.04
N MET A 46 2.96 2.29 -0.88
CA MET A 46 2.25 2.49 -2.14
C MET A 46 0.81 3.02 -1.97
N SER A 47 0.15 2.72 -0.85
CA SER A 47 -1.23 3.14 -0.62
C SER A 47 -1.40 4.66 -0.47
N TRP A 48 -0.32 5.39 -0.17
CA TRP A 48 -0.33 6.86 -0.16
C TRP A 48 -0.71 7.47 -1.51
N LEU A 49 -0.47 6.75 -2.61
CA LEU A 49 -0.86 7.20 -3.96
C LEU A 49 -2.38 7.17 -4.19
N LEU A 50 -3.15 6.56 -3.30
CA LEU A 50 -4.60 6.38 -3.46
C LEU A 50 -5.41 7.60 -2.99
N TYR A 51 -4.83 8.49 -2.20
CA TYR A 51 -5.55 9.58 -1.54
C TYR A 51 -4.65 10.80 -1.29
N SER A 52 -5.24 11.86 -0.73
CA SER A 52 -4.53 13.05 -0.26
C SER A 52 -4.52 13.11 1.27
N ASP A 53 -3.38 13.44 1.86
CA ASP A 53 -3.18 13.67 3.29
C ASP A 53 -3.74 15.02 3.79
N MET A 54 -4.08 15.93 2.87
CA MET A 54 -4.45 17.30 3.21
C MET A 54 -5.82 17.42 3.91
N LYS A 55 -6.73 16.47 3.68
CA LYS A 55 -8.10 16.47 4.25
C LYS A 55 -8.65 15.05 4.32
N GLU A 56 -9.41 14.76 5.37
CA GLU A 56 -10.18 13.52 5.45
C GLU A 56 -11.29 13.46 4.37
N HIS A 57 -11.38 12.35 3.64
CA HIS A 57 -12.36 12.11 2.58
C HIS A 57 -12.54 10.61 2.27
N ARG A 58 -13.59 10.29 1.52
CA ARG A 58 -13.80 8.97 0.89
C ARG A 58 -13.41 9.04 -0.59
N LEU A 59 -13.14 7.89 -1.21
CA LEU A 59 -12.70 7.80 -2.62
C LEU A 59 -13.87 7.93 -3.61
N VAL A 60 -14.58 9.07 -3.53
CA VAL A 60 -15.76 9.41 -4.34
C VAL A 60 -15.61 10.79 -4.98
N GLY A 61 -16.41 11.06 -6.02
CA GLY A 61 -16.42 12.35 -6.71
C GLY A 61 -15.03 12.73 -7.21
N ARG A 62 -14.53 13.92 -6.85
CA ARG A 62 -13.18 14.37 -7.23
C ARG A 62 -12.03 13.52 -6.67
N HIS A 63 -12.30 12.69 -5.65
CA HIS A 63 -11.34 11.79 -5.02
C HIS A 63 -11.52 10.34 -5.47
N SER A 64 -12.35 10.08 -6.49
CA SER A 64 -12.55 8.73 -7.00
C SER A 64 -11.27 8.17 -7.60
N LEU A 65 -10.97 6.91 -7.29
CA LEU A 65 -9.89 6.20 -7.96
C LEU A 65 -10.21 5.96 -9.44
N ASP A 66 -9.21 6.20 -10.28
CA ASP A 66 -9.24 5.75 -11.67
C ASP A 66 -9.45 4.23 -11.73
N PRO A 67 -10.24 3.70 -12.69
CA PRO A 67 -10.46 2.26 -12.84
C PRO A 67 -9.16 1.44 -12.93
N VAL A 68 -8.09 1.98 -13.51
CA VAL A 68 -6.77 1.34 -13.57
C VAL A 68 -6.20 1.18 -12.18
N TRP A 69 -6.22 2.23 -11.36
CA TRP A 69 -5.75 2.17 -9.98
C TRP A 69 -6.59 1.24 -9.13
N LYS A 70 -7.92 1.25 -9.29
CA LYS A 70 -8.80 0.30 -8.59
C LYS A 70 -8.44 -1.15 -8.91
N ARG A 71 -8.11 -1.46 -10.16
CA ARG A 71 -7.64 -2.79 -10.57
C ARG A 71 -6.30 -3.15 -9.94
N GLU A 72 -5.37 -2.21 -9.82
CA GLU A 72 -4.09 -2.47 -9.14
C GLU A 72 -4.28 -2.74 -7.65
N VAL A 73 -5.15 -2.00 -6.95
CA VAL A 73 -5.46 -2.28 -5.54
C VAL A 73 -6.09 -3.67 -5.36
N LEU A 74 -6.95 -4.11 -6.30
CA LEU A 74 -7.49 -5.48 -6.27
C LEU A 74 -6.40 -6.55 -6.40
N ARG A 75 -5.34 -6.29 -7.19
CA ARG A 75 -4.18 -7.20 -7.27
C ARG A 75 -3.39 -7.24 -5.98
N TRP A 76 -3.24 -6.09 -5.30
CA TRP A 76 -2.59 -6.04 -3.99
C TRP A 76 -3.37 -6.85 -2.96
N ILE A 77 -4.70 -6.72 -2.95
CA ILE A 77 -5.60 -7.49 -2.10
C ILE A 77 -5.43 -9.00 -2.35
N LEU A 78 -5.48 -9.43 -3.62
CA LEU A 78 -5.28 -10.85 -3.97
C LEU A 78 -3.90 -11.38 -3.56
N PHE A 79 -2.85 -10.56 -3.71
CA PHE A 79 -1.51 -10.91 -3.26
C PHE A 79 -1.45 -11.06 -1.74
N LEU A 80 -2.05 -10.12 -1.01
CA LEU A 80 -2.10 -10.15 0.45
C LEU A 80 -2.86 -11.39 0.93
N ASP A 81 -4.02 -11.70 0.36
CA ASP A 81 -4.81 -12.88 0.74
C ASP A 81 -4.10 -14.21 0.46
N GLY A 82 -3.15 -14.22 -0.47
CA GLY A 82 -2.33 -15.39 -0.76
C GLY A 82 -1.14 -15.55 0.19
N ASP A 83 -0.53 -16.72 0.14
CA ASP A 83 0.67 -17.07 0.92
C ASP A 83 1.96 -16.89 0.10
N PHE A 84 2.00 -15.83 -0.72
CA PHE A 84 3.18 -15.50 -1.52
C PHE A 84 4.17 -14.65 -0.72
N GLU A 85 5.43 -15.08 -0.67
CA GLU A 85 6.48 -14.24 -0.12
C GLU A 85 6.74 -13.00 -0.99
N TYR A 86 6.91 -11.84 -0.36
CA TYR A 86 7.29 -10.63 -1.06
C TYR A 86 8.78 -10.67 -1.40
N ARG A 87 9.10 -10.73 -2.69
CA ARG A 87 10.48 -10.90 -3.19
C ARG A 87 11.08 -9.64 -3.81
N TRP A 88 10.29 -8.58 -3.98
CA TRP A 88 10.81 -7.37 -4.60
C TRP A 88 11.80 -6.68 -3.66
N ARG A 89 12.93 -6.24 -4.21
CA ARG A 89 13.97 -5.57 -3.42
C ARG A 89 13.49 -4.19 -2.98
N LYS A 90 13.87 -3.79 -1.76
CA LYS A 90 13.73 -2.39 -1.33
C LYS A 90 14.53 -1.51 -2.29
N ILE A 91 13.88 -0.48 -2.83
CA ILE A 91 14.54 0.51 -3.67
C ILE A 91 15.05 1.62 -2.77
N SER A 92 16.37 1.71 -2.61
CA SER A 92 16.99 2.85 -1.96
C SER A 92 16.92 4.09 -2.85
N LEU A 93 16.54 5.23 -2.26
CA LEU A 93 16.49 6.54 -2.94
C LEU A 93 15.59 6.55 -4.19
N PRO A 94 14.28 6.26 -4.02
CA PRO A 94 13.32 6.43 -5.11
C PRO A 94 13.34 7.90 -5.57
N GLY A 95 13.51 8.12 -6.87
CA GLY A 95 13.72 9.45 -7.46
C GLY A 95 15.12 9.68 -8.03
N LEU A 96 16.15 8.96 -7.54
CA LEU A 96 17.45 8.95 -8.21
C LEU A 96 17.45 7.99 -9.40
N HIS A 97 18.21 8.33 -10.44
CA HIS A 97 18.41 7.47 -11.61
C HIS A 97 18.97 6.09 -11.19
N PRO A 98 18.53 4.95 -11.76
CA PRO A 98 18.97 3.62 -11.34
C PRO A 98 20.49 3.45 -11.26
N MET A 99 21.23 3.96 -12.25
CA MET A 99 22.71 3.94 -12.25
C MET A 99 23.34 4.72 -11.08
N ARG A 100 22.66 5.74 -10.54
CA ARG A 100 23.11 6.53 -9.39
C ARG A 100 22.76 5.87 -8.05
N ARG A 101 21.82 4.91 -8.02
CA ARG A 101 21.49 4.13 -6.82
C ARG A 101 22.54 3.05 -6.51
N ALA A 102 23.30 2.61 -7.52
CA ALA A 102 24.25 1.51 -7.40
C ALA A 102 25.61 1.90 -6.78
N ARG A 103 25.83 3.19 -6.50
CA ARG A 103 27.07 3.64 -5.86
C ARG A 103 26.84 3.76 -4.36
N PRO A 104 27.65 3.09 -3.51
CA PRO A 104 27.66 3.42 -2.09
C PRO A 104 28.03 4.90 -1.99
N MET A 105 27.17 5.71 -1.36
CA MET A 105 27.63 6.96 -0.78
C MET A 105 28.47 6.54 0.42
N TRP A 106 29.77 6.77 0.31
CA TRP A 106 30.72 6.54 1.39
C TRP A 106 30.36 7.43 2.59
#